data_AF-A0AA40FD27-F1
#
_entry.id   AF-A0AA40FD27-F1
#
_cell.length_a   1.000
_cell.length_b   1.000
_cell.length_c   1.000
_cell.angle_alpha   90.00
_cell.angle_beta   90.00
_cell.angle_gamma   90.00
#
_symmetry.space_group_name_H-M   'P 1'
#
loop_
_entity.id
_entity.type
_entity.pdbx_description
1 polymer ?
#
loop_
_entity_poly.entity_id
_entity_poly.type
_entity_poly.pdbx_seq_one_letter_code
_entity_poly.pdbx_strand_id
1 'polypeptide(L)'
;MFEGTGWVAWMRDTFVDDYVELVFEFEVAWIFEAVHIYTNNYFSRDVQVFSKADVWFSVDGATYEEEPLSYSYIPDIVLENARNVSIGLHEHHGRFVKMHLYFAGRWIMISEVTFEGTNPYENTTEESASEFSNREIPMNPEVDLNLQTSK
;
A
#
# COMPACT_ATOMS: atom_id res chain seq x y z
N MET A 1 6.99 -19.38 -23.90
CA MET A 1 7.07 -19.22 -22.43
C MET A 1 8.40 -18.53 -22.17
N PHE A 2 8.40 -17.25 -21.76
CA PHE A 2 9.64 -16.58 -21.38
C PHE A 2 9.95 -16.96 -19.93
N GLU A 3 10.57 -18.12 -19.74
CA GLU A 3 11.25 -18.42 -18.48
C GLU A 3 12.52 -17.57 -18.42
N GLY A 4 12.65 -16.69 -17.41
CA GLY A 4 13.96 -16.16 -17.03
C GLY A 4 14.12 -14.66 -16.76
N THR A 5 13.07 -13.84 -16.65
CA THR A 5 13.28 -12.39 -16.40
C THR A 5 12.42 -11.77 -15.29
N GLY A 6 11.59 -12.56 -14.58
CA GLY A 6 10.76 -12.03 -13.48
C GLY A 6 9.61 -11.12 -13.93
N TRP A 7 9.31 -11.07 -15.22
CA TRP A 7 8.21 -10.28 -15.78
C TRP A 7 6.99 -11.15 -16.08
N VAL A 8 5.81 -10.63 -15.72
CA VAL A 8 4.52 -11.13 -16.16
C VAL A 8 4.01 -10.20 -17.25
N ALA A 9 3.59 -10.77 -18.38
CA ALA A 9 3.20 -10.03 -19.57
C ALA A 9 1.78 -10.39 -20.01
N TRP A 10 1.00 -9.38 -20.37
CA TRP A 10 -0.34 -9.52 -20.93
C TRP A 10 -0.41 -8.86 -22.30
N MET A 11 -1.08 -9.53 -23.24
CA MET A 11 -1.26 -9.04 -24.62
C MET A 11 -2.65 -8.43 -24.76
N ARG A 12 -2.75 -7.20 -25.25
CA ARG A 12 -4.01 -6.48 -25.49
C ARG A 12 -5.04 -7.31 -26.25
N ASP A 13 -4.60 -7.99 -27.31
CA ASP A 13 -5.48 -8.75 -28.22
C ASP A 13 -6.22 -9.91 -27.53
N THR A 14 -5.84 -10.30 -26.31
CA THR A 14 -6.54 -11.33 -25.53
C THR A 14 -7.65 -10.77 -24.62
N PHE A 15 -7.79 -9.45 -24.51
CA PHE A 15 -8.74 -8.79 -23.62
C PHE A 15 -9.83 -8.06 -24.42
N VAL A 16 -11.09 -8.30 -24.08
CA VAL A 16 -12.24 -7.65 -24.72
C VAL A 16 -12.38 -6.20 -24.21
N ASP A 17 -12.16 -6.00 -22.92
CA ASP A 17 -12.41 -4.73 -22.23
C ASP A 17 -11.20 -3.80 -22.18
N ASP A 18 -10.10 -4.15 -22.87
CA ASP A 18 -8.90 -3.31 -23.04
C ASP A 18 -8.17 -2.93 -21.74
N TYR A 19 -8.29 -3.76 -20.71
CA TYR A 19 -7.53 -3.66 -19.47
C TYR A 19 -7.12 -5.04 -18.92
N VAL A 20 -6.09 -5.04 -18.09
CA VAL A 20 -5.72 -6.17 -17.22
C VAL A 20 -6.36 -5.95 -15.86
N GLU A 21 -7.18 -6.89 -15.39
CA GLU A 21 -7.69 -6.89 -14.02
C GLU A 21 -6.74 -7.63 -13.09
N LEU A 22 -6.31 -6.97 -12.02
CA LEU A 22 -5.54 -7.56 -10.93
C LEU A 22 -6.32 -7.37 -9.63
N VAL A 23 -6.48 -8.44 -8.87
CA VAL A 23 -7.12 -8.39 -7.54
C VAL A 23 -6.13 -8.88 -6.50
N PHE A 24 -5.88 -8.05 -5.50
CA PHE A 24 -5.00 -8.34 -4.38
C PHE A 24 -5.87 -8.54 -3.14
N GLU A 25 -5.63 -9.64 -2.43
CA GLU A 25 -6.26 -9.93 -1.15
C GLU A 25 -5.20 -9.85 -0.06
N PHE A 26 -5.51 -9.10 1.00
CA PHE A 26 -4.69 -8.98 2.19
C PHE A 26 -5.30 -9.86 3.31
N GLU A 27 -4.47 -10.30 4.24
CA GLU A 27 -4.90 -11.11 5.38
C GLU A 27 -5.87 -10.34 6.28
N VAL A 28 -5.58 -9.05 6.51
CA VAL A 28 -6.41 -8.12 7.28
C VAL A 28 -6.61 -6.83 6.48
N ALA A 29 -7.61 -6.03 6.87
CA ALA A 29 -7.85 -4.74 6.24
C ALA A 29 -6.72 -3.76 6.57
N TRP A 30 -6.25 -3.02 5.57
CA TRP A 30 -5.20 -2.00 5.65
C TRP A 30 -5.75 -0.63 5.30
N ILE A 31 -5.01 0.42 5.70
CA ILE A 31 -5.16 1.78 5.19
C ILE A 31 -4.05 1.99 4.16
N PHE A 32 -4.42 2.16 2.89
CA PHE A 32 -3.49 2.24 1.77
C PHE A 32 -3.08 3.67 1.44
N GLU A 33 -1.79 3.94 1.40
CA GLU A 33 -1.23 5.26 1.08
C GLU A 33 -0.82 5.36 -0.39
N ALA A 34 -0.14 4.33 -0.90
CA ALA A 34 0.31 4.29 -2.29
C ALA A 34 0.45 2.84 -2.80
N VAL A 35 0.44 2.69 -4.12
CA VAL A 35 0.88 1.47 -4.81
C VAL A 35 1.95 1.81 -5.82
N HIS A 36 2.98 0.97 -5.87
CA HIS A 36 4.12 1.07 -6.76
C HIS A 36 4.11 -0.11 -7.72
N ILE A 37 4.08 0.18 -9.02
CA ILE A 37 4.03 -0.83 -10.06
C ILE A 37 5.31 -0.72 -10.88
N TYR A 38 6.17 -1.74 -10.81
CA TYR A 38 7.36 -1.80 -11.63
C TYR A 38 7.03 -2.41 -12.99
N THR A 39 6.99 -1.56 -14.01
CA THR A 39 6.52 -1.87 -15.37
C THR A 39 7.59 -1.61 -16.40
N ASN A 40 7.62 -2.41 -17.46
CA ASN A 40 8.56 -2.23 -18.55
C ASN A 40 8.01 -1.23 -19.59
N ASN A 41 8.89 -0.43 -20.20
CA ASN A 41 8.57 0.47 -21.30
C ASN A 41 9.51 0.19 -22.47
N TYR A 42 9.27 -0.91 -23.17
CA TYR A 42 10.05 -1.28 -24.35
C TYR A 42 9.23 -1.07 -25.62
N PHE A 43 8.96 0.21 -25.92
CA PHE A 43 7.96 0.60 -26.91
C PHE A 43 8.33 0.18 -28.35
N SER A 44 9.62 0.01 -28.68
CA SER A 44 10.07 -0.55 -29.97
C SER A 44 9.62 -2.01 -30.19
N ARG A 45 9.16 -2.69 -29.14
CA ARG A 45 8.57 -4.04 -29.17
C ARG A 45 7.09 -4.06 -28.78
N ASP A 46 6.42 -2.92 -28.90
CA ASP A 46 5.01 -2.71 -28.53
C ASP A 46 4.72 -2.94 -27.02
N VAL A 47 5.73 -2.87 -26.15
CA VAL A 47 5.59 -2.93 -24.70
C VAL A 47 5.54 -1.52 -24.14
N GLN A 48 4.44 -1.17 -23.49
CA GLN A 48 4.27 0.16 -22.92
C GLN A 48 3.71 0.08 -21.51
N VAL A 49 4.05 1.10 -20.72
CA VAL A 49 3.36 1.37 -19.46
C VAL A 49 1.87 1.58 -19.74
N PHE A 50 1.01 1.11 -18.84
CA PHE A 50 -0.44 1.32 -18.92
C PHE A 50 -0.78 2.81 -19.06
N SER A 51 -1.87 3.13 -19.76
CA SER A 51 -2.31 4.52 -19.99
C SER A 51 -3.13 5.08 -18.83
N LYS A 52 -3.90 4.20 -18.19
CA LYS A 52 -4.77 4.51 -17.05
C LYS A 52 -4.75 3.34 -16.08
N ALA A 53 -4.88 3.63 -14.80
CA ALA A 53 -5.18 2.66 -13.77
C ALA A 53 -6.44 3.11 -13.03
N ASP A 54 -7.44 2.23 -12.93
CA ASP A 54 -8.58 2.43 -12.04
C ASP A 54 -8.44 1.47 -10.87
N VAL A 55 -8.57 2.00 -9.64
CA VAL A 55 -8.37 1.25 -8.41
C VAL A 55 -9.65 1.30 -7.58
N TRP A 56 -10.12 0.13 -7.13
CA TRP A 56 -11.24 -0.01 -6.22
C TRP A 56 -10.83 -0.75 -4.97
N PHE A 57 -11.45 -0.39 -3.86
CA PHE A 57 -11.26 -1.02 -2.56
C PHE A 57 -12.51 -1.80 -2.16
N SER A 58 -12.30 -2.86 -1.39
CA SER A 58 -13.38 -3.63 -0.80
C SER A 58 -12.92 -4.26 0.53
N VAL A 59 -13.86 -4.44 1.46
CA VAL A 59 -13.61 -5.11 2.74
C VAL A 59 -13.91 -6.61 2.64
N ASP A 60 -14.88 -7.00 1.82
CA ASP A 60 -15.41 -8.37 1.71
C ASP A 60 -15.03 -9.08 0.39
N GLY A 61 -14.49 -8.36 -0.58
CA GLY A 61 -14.13 -8.88 -1.91
C GLY A 61 -15.32 -9.09 -2.85
N ALA A 62 -16.54 -8.79 -2.40
CA ALA A 62 -17.77 -8.92 -3.17
C ALA A 62 -18.33 -7.55 -3.56
N THR A 63 -18.24 -6.58 -2.66
CA THR A 63 -18.75 -5.23 -2.83
C THR A 63 -17.58 -4.27 -2.90
N TYR A 64 -17.34 -3.74 -4.10
CA TYR A 64 -16.34 -2.69 -4.32
C TYR A 64 -16.98 -1.31 -4.23
N GLU A 65 -16.16 -0.29 -3.96
CA GLU A 65 -16.57 1.11 -4.01
C GLU A 65 -17.24 1.47 -5.36
N GLU A 66 -18.19 2.40 -5.35
CA GLU A 66 -18.93 2.79 -6.56
C GLU A 66 -18.05 3.53 -7.58
N GLU A 67 -17.18 4.42 -7.10
CA GLU A 67 -16.27 5.21 -7.94
C GLU A 67 -14.82 4.72 -7.77
N PRO A 68 -14.10 4.40 -8.86
CA PRO A 68 -12.68 4.10 -8.77
C PRO A 68 -11.86 5.35 -8.47
N LEU A 69 -10.73 5.12 -7.81
CA LEU A 69 -9.59 6.01 -7.86
C LEU A 69 -8.92 5.86 -9.24
N SER A 70 -9.10 6.85 -10.11
CA SER A 70 -8.50 6.89 -11.44
C SER A 70 -7.15 7.61 -11.46
N TYR A 71 -6.14 6.95 -11.99
CA TYR A 71 -4.82 7.51 -12.30
C TYR A 71 -4.56 7.45 -13.80
N SER A 72 -4.00 8.53 -14.36
CA SER A 72 -3.60 8.58 -15.77
C SER A 72 -2.08 8.70 -15.88
N TYR A 73 -1.49 7.87 -16.73
CA TYR A 73 -0.07 7.90 -17.03
C TYR A 73 0.16 8.54 -18.41
N ILE A 74 1.12 9.45 -18.49
CA ILE A 74 1.52 10.06 -19.76
C ILE A 74 2.60 9.15 -20.38
N PRO A 75 2.35 8.55 -21.57
CA PRO A 75 3.31 7.64 -22.18
C PRO A 75 4.67 8.33 -22.43
N ASP A 76 5.74 7.68 -21.99
CA ASP A 76 7.10 8.07 -22.33
C ASP A 76 7.53 7.35 -23.62
N ILE A 77 7.53 8.07 -24.73
CA ILE A 77 7.95 7.56 -26.05
C ILE A 77 9.41 7.91 -26.38
N VAL A 78 10.14 8.45 -25.42
CA VAL A 78 11.52 8.92 -25.62
C VAL A 78 12.52 7.94 -25.01
N LEU A 79 12.21 7.40 -23.82
CA LEU A 79 13.13 6.54 -23.08
C LEU A 79 12.59 5.11 -22.94
N GLU A 80 13.34 4.17 -23.51
CA GLU A 80 13.07 2.72 -23.45
C GLU A 80 13.68 2.07 -22.21
N ASN A 81 13.06 2.25 -21.06
CA ASN A 81 13.50 1.62 -19.82
C ASN A 81 12.35 1.41 -18.85
N ALA A 82 12.50 0.45 -17.94
CA ALA A 82 11.51 0.17 -16.92
C ALA A 82 11.24 1.41 -16.04
N ARG A 83 10.02 1.49 -15.54
CA ARG A 83 9.48 2.59 -14.74
C ARG A 83 8.88 2.02 -13.46
N ASN A 84 9.13 2.68 -12.34
CA ASN A 84 8.34 2.47 -11.14
C ASN A 84 7.23 3.53 -11.11
N VAL A 85 5.99 3.12 -11.35
CA VAL A 85 4.84 4.02 -11.37
C VAL A 85 4.21 4.01 -9.98
N SER A 86 4.22 5.16 -9.32
CA SER A 86 3.60 5.35 -8.01
C SER A 86 2.23 6.00 -8.16
N ILE A 87 1.20 5.36 -7.59
CA ILE A 87 -0.17 5.86 -7.57
C ILE A 87 -0.55 6.09 -6.11
N GLY A 88 -0.92 7.33 -5.77
CA GLY A 88 -1.42 7.66 -4.44
C GLY A 88 -2.81 7.09 -4.22
N LEU A 89 -2.98 6.33 -3.14
CA LEU A 89 -4.21 5.64 -2.76
C LEU A 89 -5.01 6.40 -1.68
N HIS A 90 -4.55 7.58 -1.27
CA HIS A 90 -5.29 8.57 -0.46
C HIS A 90 -5.95 8.00 0.82
N GLU A 91 -5.24 7.13 1.54
CA GLU A 91 -5.69 6.54 2.80
C GLU A 91 -7.00 5.73 2.69
N HIS A 92 -7.28 5.17 1.50
CA HIS A 92 -8.43 4.28 1.34
C HIS A 92 -8.26 3.01 2.18
N HIS A 93 -9.37 2.55 2.76
CA HIS A 93 -9.39 1.40 3.65
C HIS A 93 -10.00 0.18 2.97
N GLY A 94 -9.30 -0.96 3.00
CA GLY A 94 -9.82 -2.19 2.41
C GLY A 94 -8.98 -3.41 2.75
N ARG A 95 -9.56 -4.59 2.52
CA ARG A 95 -8.85 -5.88 2.53
C ARG A 95 -8.55 -6.37 1.12
N PHE A 96 -9.33 -5.93 0.14
CA PHE A 96 -9.17 -6.25 -1.26
C PHE A 96 -8.92 -4.98 -2.05
N VAL A 97 -7.95 -5.04 -2.95
CA VAL A 97 -7.66 -3.98 -3.91
C VAL A 97 -7.81 -4.55 -5.31
N LYS A 98 -8.73 -4.01 -6.09
CA LYS A 98 -8.90 -4.34 -7.51
C LYS A 98 -8.31 -3.22 -8.34
N MET A 99 -7.50 -3.56 -9.33
CA MET A 99 -6.94 -2.61 -10.27
C MET A 99 -7.25 -3.04 -11.70
N HIS A 100 -7.72 -2.09 -12.51
CA HIS A 100 -7.79 -2.23 -13.96
C HIS A 100 -6.68 -1.41 -14.58
N LEU A 101 -5.75 -2.07 -15.26
CA LEU A 101 -4.63 -1.43 -15.97
C LEU A 101 -4.93 -1.39 -17.46
N TYR A 102 -5.22 -0.21 -17.99
CA TYR A 102 -5.63 -0.04 -19.39
C TYR A 102 -4.42 -0.01 -20.33
N PHE A 103 -4.52 -0.71 -21.45
CA PHE A 103 -3.42 -0.80 -22.41
C PHE A 103 -3.14 0.55 -23.09
N ALA A 104 -1.87 0.98 -23.08
CA ALA A 104 -1.39 2.05 -23.95
C ALA A 104 -0.83 1.51 -25.28
N GLY A 105 -0.23 0.31 -25.23
CA GLY A 105 0.35 -0.40 -26.36
C GLY A 105 -0.20 -1.82 -26.49
N ARG A 106 0.51 -2.69 -27.19
CA ARG A 106 0.05 -4.08 -27.39
C ARG A 106 0.34 -4.97 -26.18
N TRP A 107 1.34 -4.64 -25.38
CA TRP A 107 1.73 -5.42 -24.21
C TRP A 107 1.86 -4.54 -22.97
N ILE A 108 1.36 -5.04 -21.85
CA ILE A 108 1.73 -4.58 -20.50
C ILE A 108 2.65 -5.64 -19.89
N MET A 109 3.76 -5.21 -19.28
CA MET A 109 4.69 -6.08 -18.57
C MET A 109 5.01 -5.52 -17.19
N ILE A 110 4.77 -6.31 -16.15
CA ILE A 110 5.00 -5.94 -14.75
C ILE A 110 5.86 -7.01 -14.09
N SER A 111 6.85 -6.60 -13.29
CA SER A 111 7.63 -7.55 -12.48
C SER A 111 7.24 -7.54 -11.01
N GLU A 112 6.81 -6.39 -10.50
CA GLU A 112 6.52 -6.21 -9.07
C GLU A 112 5.39 -5.20 -8.87
N VAL A 113 4.57 -5.48 -7.86
CA VAL A 113 3.56 -4.56 -7.33
C VAL A 113 3.75 -4.52 -5.81
N THR A 114 3.96 -3.33 -5.28
CA THR A 114 4.23 -3.09 -3.86
C THR A 114 3.26 -2.07 -3.31
N PHE A 115 2.68 -2.34 -2.14
CA PHE A 115 1.74 -1.45 -1.48
C PHE A 115 2.40 -0.79 -0.27
N GLU A 116 2.22 0.52 -0.16
CA GLU A 116 2.54 1.31 1.03
C GLU A 116 1.24 1.60 1.79
N GLY A 117 1.28 1.41 3.11
CA GLY A 117 0.13 1.60 3.96
C GLY A 117 0.39 1.11 5.38
N THR A 118 -0.62 1.26 6.23
CA THR A 118 -0.57 0.87 7.64
C THR A 118 -1.61 -0.21 7.93
N ASN A 119 -1.17 -1.23 8.68
CA ASN A 119 -2.07 -2.21 9.27
C ASN A 119 -2.63 -1.66 10.60
N PRO A 120 -3.93 -1.29 10.68
CA PRO A 120 -4.52 -0.72 11.89
C PRO A 120 -4.48 -1.69 13.09
N TYR A 121 -4.34 -3.00 12.85
CA TYR A 121 -4.30 -4.01 13.91
C TYR A 121 -2.87 -4.30 14.41
N GLU A 122 -1.84 -3.97 13.63
CA GLU A 122 -0.44 -4.17 14.02
C GLU A 122 0.06 -3.06 14.97
N ASN A 123 -0.51 -1.86 14.84
CA ASN A 123 -0.25 -0.72 15.73
C ASN A 123 -0.88 -0.85 17.14
N THR A 124 -1.47 -1.99 17.50
CA THR A 124 -2.02 -2.23 18.85
C THR A 124 -0.99 -2.85 19.82
N THR A 125 0.26 -3.01 19.40
CA THR A 125 1.33 -3.52 20.27
C THR A 125 2.45 -2.49 20.45
N GLU A 126 2.48 -1.94 21.67
CA GLU A 126 3.62 -1.27 22.34
C GLU A 126 3.96 0.20 22.01
N GLU A 127 3.06 1.14 22.31
CA GLU A 127 3.45 2.43 22.95
C GLU A 127 2.28 2.96 23.81
N SER A 128 1.99 2.30 24.92
CA SER A 128 1.10 2.81 25.98
C SER A 128 1.36 2.12 27.31
N ALA A 129 2.62 2.08 27.77
CA ALA A 129 2.94 1.59 29.11
C ALA A 129 4.30 2.08 29.64
N SER A 130 4.71 3.33 29.40
CA SER A 130 5.93 3.85 30.02
C SER A 130 5.94 5.37 30.22
N GLU A 131 4.81 6.00 30.59
CA GLU A 131 4.84 7.42 31.03
C GLU A 131 3.95 7.74 32.25
N PHE A 132 3.47 6.74 33.00
CA PHE A 132 2.79 6.98 34.30
C PHE A 132 3.45 6.33 35.53
N SER A 133 4.61 5.67 35.40
CA SER A 133 5.33 5.13 36.57
C SER A 133 6.32 6.09 37.24
N ASN A 134 6.59 7.27 36.67
CA ASN A 134 7.48 8.27 37.29
C ASN A 134 6.72 9.31 38.13
N ARG A 135 5.79 8.87 38.97
CA ARG A 135 5.41 9.61 40.18
C ARG A 135 5.93 8.85 41.38
N GLU A 136 7.22 8.97 41.65
CA GLU A 136 7.79 8.61 42.94
C GLU A 136 7.16 9.50 44.02
N ILE A 137 6.28 8.90 44.82
CA ILE A 137 5.83 9.44 46.11
C ILE A 137 7.04 9.30 47.05
N PRO A 138 7.57 10.38 47.67
CA PRO A 138 8.64 10.21 48.64
C PRO A 138 8.05 9.51 49.88
N MET A 139 8.40 8.24 50.08
CA MET A 139 8.14 7.53 51.32
C MET A 139 9.02 8.14 52.42
N ASN A 140 8.37 8.66 53.47
CA ASN A 140 9.00 8.98 54.74
C ASN A 140 9.19 7.69 55.56
N PRO A 141 10.39 7.46 56.12
CA PRO A 141 10.44 6.73 57.37
C PRO A 141 11.47 7.35 58.31
N GLU A 142 11.02 8.03 59.37
CA GLU A 142 11.63 7.96 60.70
C GLU A 142 10.74 8.70 61.72
N VAL A 143 9.91 7.92 62.40
CA VAL A 143 9.26 8.31 63.65
C VAL A 143 10.27 8.03 64.75
N ASP A 144 11.00 9.04 65.21
CA ASP A 144 11.71 8.97 66.49
C ASP A 144 10.83 9.62 67.57
N LEU A 145 10.28 8.77 68.44
CA LEU A 145 9.68 9.18 69.70
C LEU A 145 10.83 9.54 70.66
N ASN A 146 11.05 10.82 70.91
CA ASN A 146 11.64 11.24 72.17
C ASN A 146 10.98 12.50 72.72
N LEU A 147 10.36 12.31 73.90
CA LEU A 147 9.81 13.34 74.76
C LEU A 147 10.90 14.36 75.12
N GLN A 148 10.58 15.65 75.06
CA GLN A 148 11.00 16.58 76.11
C GLN A 148 10.06 17.80 76.22
N THR A 149 9.71 18.06 77.47
CA THR A 149 8.76 19.01 78.03
C THR A 149 9.26 20.47 78.04
N SER A 150 8.29 21.38 78.20
CA SER A 150 8.36 22.72 78.83
C SER A 150 8.66 23.92 77.92
N LYS A 151 7.67 24.82 77.77
CA LYS A 151 7.45 25.92 78.72
C LYS A 151 6.03 26.45 78.64
#